data_AF-F5T5X2-F1
#
_entry.id   AF-F5T5X2-F1
#
_cell.length_a   1.000
_cell.length_b   1.000
_cell.length_c   1.000
_cell.angle_alpha   90.00
_cell.angle_beta   90.00
_cell.angle_gamma   90.00
#
_symmetry.space_group_name_H-M   'P 1'
#
loop_
_entity.id
_entity.type
_entity.pdbx_description
1 polymer ?
#
loop_
_entity_poly.entity_id
_entity_poly.type
_entity_poly.pdbx_seq_one_letter_code
_entity_poly.pdbx_strand_id
1 'polypeptide(L)' 'MEFIVAEKGTWNPITSRLINIHTGEYASLGDWYNNVKVKENEVELKNDYSGKSMILKNVKELKWS' A
#
# COMPACT_ATOMS: atom_id res chain seq x y z
N MET A 1 12.64 -7.34 -2.60
CA MET A 1 11.47 -6.67 -3.20
C MET A 1 11.34 -5.35 -2.47
N GLU A 2 11.64 -4.26 -3.15
CA GLU A 2 11.56 -2.90 -2.60
C GLU A 2 10.28 -2.25 -3.16
N PHE A 3 9.51 -1.55 -2.33
CA PHE A 3 8.26 -0.91 -2.75
C PHE A 3 8.44 0.60 -2.69
N ILE A 4 8.01 1.32 -3.74
CA ILE A 4 8.03 2.79 -3.78
C ILE A 4 6.59 3.28 -3.74
N VAL A 5 6.33 4.22 -2.82
CA VAL A 5 5.06 4.93 -2.65
C VAL A 5 5.28 6.34 -3.24
N ALA A 6 4.70 6.66 -4.41
CA ALA A 6 4.95 7.96 -5.06
C ALA A 6 3.72 8.64 -5.69
N GLU A 7 3.44 9.90 -5.30
CA GLU A 7 3.32 11.09 -6.18
C GLU A 7 3.31 12.40 -5.35
N LYS A 8 4.08 13.41 -5.77
CA LYS A 8 4.22 14.70 -5.05
C LYS A 8 3.17 15.70 -5.54
N GLY A 9 2.25 16.15 -4.66
CA GLY A 9 1.37 17.29 -4.92
C GLY A 9 -0.15 17.04 -4.98
N THR A 10 -0.66 15.92 -4.48
CA THR A 10 -2.10 15.62 -4.46
C THR A 10 -2.68 15.68 -3.03
N TRP A 11 -3.95 16.07 -2.88
CA TRP A 11 -4.65 16.10 -1.58
C TRP A 11 -5.01 14.69 -1.06
N ASN A 12 -4.83 13.66 -1.90
CA ASN A 12 -5.06 12.26 -1.58
C ASN A 12 -3.71 11.55 -1.44
N PRO A 13 -3.24 11.20 -0.23
CA PRO A 13 -1.96 10.55 -0.09
C PRO A 13 -1.97 9.12 -0.65
N ILE A 14 -1.35 8.99 -1.83
CA ILE A 14 -0.37 8.01 -2.38
C ILE A 14 -0.51 6.49 -2.11
N THR A 15 -1.18 6.00 -1.08
CA THR A 15 -1.16 4.56 -0.70
C THR A 15 -2.46 3.86 -1.08
N SER A 16 -2.89 4.02 -2.32
CA SER A 16 -4.00 3.23 -2.88
C SER A 16 -3.57 2.05 -3.72
N ARG A 17 -2.27 1.94 -4.03
CA ARG A 17 -1.71 0.90 -4.87
C ARG A 17 -0.37 0.40 -4.32
N LEU A 18 -0.13 -0.90 -4.49
CA LEU A 18 1.16 -1.54 -4.30
C LEU A 18 1.74 -1.82 -5.69
N ILE A 19 3.02 -1.51 -5.92
CA ILE A 19 3.70 -1.72 -7.21
C ILE A 19 4.84 -2.70 -7.00
N ASN A 20 4.89 -3.75 -7.81
CA ASN A 20 6.04 -4.64 -7.91
C ASN A 20 7.09 -4.00 -8.84
N ILE A 21 8.17 -3.47 -8.28
CA ILE A 21 9.20 -2.76 -9.06
C ILE A 21 9.96 -3.64 -10.06
N HIS A 22 9.89 -4.97 -9.92
CA HIS A 22 10.58 -5.90 -10.80
C HIS A 22 9.74 -6.28 -12.03
N THR A 23 8.42 -6.31 -11.89
CA THR A 23 7.49 -6.70 -12.96
C THR A 23 6.69 -5.54 -13.54
N GLY A 24 6.61 -4.42 -12.81
CA GLY A 24 5.73 -3.28 -13.14
C GLY A 24 4.26 -3.51 -12.81
N GLU A 25 3.89 -4.73 -12.37
CA GLU A 25 2.53 -5.06 -11.97
C GLU A 25 2.12 -4.27 -10.74
N TYR A 26 0.83 -3.98 -10.62
CA TYR A 26 0.29 -3.29 -9.46
C TYR A 26 -0.94 -4.00 -8.90
N ALA A 27 -1.18 -3.79 -7.61
CA ALA A 27 -2.39 -4.22 -6.93
C ALA A 27 -3.07 -3.02 -6.27
N SER A 28 -4.39 -2.93 -6.41
CA SER A 28 -5.18 -1.93 -5.68
C SER A 28 -5.38 -2.34 -4.22
N LEU A 29 -5.27 -1.39 -3.30
CA LEU A 29 -5.50 -1.57 -1.87
C LEU A 29 -6.95 -1.26 -1.46
N GLY A 30 -7.81 -0.86 -2.40
CA GLY A 30 -9.23 -0.59 -2.18
C GLY A 30 -9.57 0.68 -1.38
N ASP A 31 -8.56 1.36 -0.82
CA ASP A 31 -8.65 2.64 -0.12
C ASP A 31 -7.29 3.36 -0.19
N TRP A 32 -7.16 4.54 0.38
CA TRP A 32 -5.89 5.24 0.59
C TRP A 32 -5.45 5.12 2.06
N TYR A 33 -4.15 4.91 2.30
CA TYR A 33 -3.62 4.60 3.65
C TYR A 33 -2.40 5.45 4.02
N ASN A 34 -2.61 6.69 4.47
CA ASN A 34 -1.54 7.67 4.69
C ASN A 34 -0.51 7.32 5.77
N ASN A 35 -0.67 6.19 6.46
CA ASN A 35 0.23 5.71 7.49
C ASN A 35 0.61 4.25 7.23
N VAL A 36 1.90 3.99 7.15
CA VAL A 36 2.47 2.68 6.85
C VAL A 36 3.48 2.33 7.93
N LYS A 37 3.30 1.16 8.55
CA LYS A 37 4.25 0.59 9.50
C LYS A 37 4.71 -0.78 9.01
N VAL A 38 6.00 -0.89 8.72
CA VAL A 38 6.63 -2.16 8.37
C VAL A 38 7.08 -2.84 9.67
N LYS A 39 6.65 -4.08 9.88
CA LYS A 39 7.07 -4.95 10.97
C LYS A 39 7.80 -6.15 10.39
N GLU A 40 8.37 -6.99 11.26
CA GLU A 40 9.18 -8.15 10.84
C GLU A 40 8.45 -9.10 9.87
N ASN A 41 7.15 -9.33 10.05
CA ASN A 41 6.36 -10.31 9.29
C ASN A 41 5.15 -9.71 8.56
N GLU A 42 4.91 -8.41 8.68
CA GLU A 42 3.70 -7.78 8.14
C GLU A 42 3.91 -6.29 7.88
N VAL A 43 3.04 -5.73 7.04
CA VAL A 43 2.90 -4.29 6.86
C VAL A 43 1.50 -3.88 7.31
N GLU A 44 1.44 -2.95 8.24
CA GLU A 44 0.19 -2.33 8.68
C GLU A 44 -0.03 -1.03 7.90
N LEU A 45 -1.19 -0.94 7.28
CA LEU A 45 -1.66 0.22 6.55
C LEU A 45 -2.82 0.83 7.32
N LYS A 46 -2.78 2.15 7.52
CA LYS A 46 -3.86 2.87 8.20
C LYS A 46 -4.19 4.16 7.48
N ASN A 47 -5.49 4.41 7.36
CA ASN A 47 -6.05 5.70 7.00
C ASN A 47 -6.36 6.43 8.30
N ASP A 48 -5.57 7.45 8.64
CA ASP A 48 -5.75 8.19 9.89
C ASP A 48 -6.96 9.13 9.84
N TYR A 49 -7.52 9.41 8.66
CA TYR A 49 -8.72 10.22 8.51
C TYR A 49 -10.00 9.39 8.72
N SER A 50 -10.13 8.26 8.03
CA SER A 50 -11.31 7.38 8.13
C SER A 50 -11.23 6.36 9.25
N GLY A 51 -10.04 6.14 9.82
CA GLY A 51 -9.77 5.11 10.82
C GLY A 51 -9.63 3.68 10.24
N LYS A 52 -9.79 3.50 8.92
CA LYS A 52 -9.63 2.18 8.28
C LYS A 52 -8.21 1.66 8.40
N SER A 53 -8.07 0.35 8.53
CA SER A 53 -6.79 -0.33 8.56
C SER A 53 -6.79 -1.62 7.73
N MET A 54 -5.60 -2.01 7.27
CA MET A 54 -5.33 -3.25 6.56
C MET A 54 -4.00 -3.80 7.04
N ILE A 55 -3.93 -5.12 7.25
CA ILE A 55 -2.68 -5.82 7.55
C ILE A 55 -2.31 -6.67 6.34
N LEU A 56 -1.19 -6.35 5.71
CA LEU A 56 -0.61 -7.10 4.62
C LEU A 56 0.40 -8.12 5.18
N LYS A 57 -0.01 -9.39 5.25
CA LYS A 57 0.87 -10.53 5.61
C LYS A 57 1.40 -11.28 4.40
N ASN A 58 0.59 -11.37 3.34
CA ASN A 58 0.93 -12.09 2.12
C ASN A 58 0.53 -11.27 0.89
N VAL A 59 1.51 -10.63 0.27
CA VAL A 59 1.29 -9.79 -0.91
C VAL A 59 0.87 -10.58 -2.15
N LYS A 60 1.05 -11.91 -2.17
CA LYS A 60 0.65 -12.77 -3.29
C LYS A 60 -0.87 -12.95 -3.40
N GLU A 61 -1.61 -12.70 -2.32
CA GLU A 61 -3.07 -12.79 -2.29
C GLU A 61 -3.76 -11.55 -2.86
N LEU A 62 -3.00 -10.50 -3.16
CA LEU A 62 -3.52 -9.33 -3.83
C LEU A 62 -3.85 -9.64 -5.30
N LYS A 63 -4.82 -8.92 -5.84
CA LYS A 63 -5.14 -8.99 -7.27
C LYS A 63 -4.16 -8.10 -8.03
N TRP A 64 -3.14 -8.71 -8.60
CA TRP A 64 -2.14 -8.06 -9.45
C TRP A 64 -2.67 -7.88 -10.88
N SER A 65 -2.26 -6.81 -11.54
CA SER A 65 -2.60 -6.46 -12.93
C SER A 65 -1.46 -5.72 -13.60
#